data_AF-A0A539E2X5-F1
#
_entry.id   AF-A0A539E2X5-F1
#
_cell.length_a   1.000
_cell.length_b   1.000
_cell.length_c   1.000
_cell.angle_alpha   90.00
_cell.angle_beta   90.00
_cell.angle_gamma   90.00
#
_symmetry.space_group_name_H-M   'P 1'
#
loop_
_entity.id
_entity.type
_entity.pdbx_description
1 polymer ?
#
loop_
_entity_poly.entity_id
_entity_poly.type
_entity_poly.pdbx_seq_one_letter_code
_entity_poly.pdbx_strand_id
1 'polypeptide(L)'
;GGSVVVGNGGTISLTGSGGGLYSSTGSGNYGIYLNTATISAGNGGSATNTITLTGIGGAGVGGSNYGIYAAAALTLTLNGSSASDICTFLNCTGGLGGTLNHGINISAVTTLSRATLQFVNVTGGGNGTANNYGLYINNVAVTAPTIISNDILGGPGLNNNYGLYISGASAALGGTGVITLNVFAGSLGTGSTEAGIVIDGGGSVIVGNGGSVTLVGTGGGLYSGTGTGNYGIYLNTATITAGNGNASTNSIILTGIGGTGTGGGHYGVYVAATPKMNLRGTGAADTVTFLNCTGGLGGTLNHGVNVSASLALVRGTLRFTNVSGGGSGTASNYGLFINNVSLSAPIILSSDLLGGPGFNNNYGLYVSGSSAVLGSTSMNKINVIAGSLGNGSNESGIVVDLGGSIVVGNGGTINLVGSGGGLYSSSGFQNYGIYLNQATLASGTGGSTLNTIILTGFGGEGTGGVNHGVATNTSLAVTMNGTNSSDSLTFLNCSGGGGGDSCGANLAASLSLSRGIL
;
A
#
# COMPACT_ATOMS: atom_id res chain seq x y z
N GLY A 1 -26.88 5.68 28.43
CA GLY A 1 -26.57 6.91 27.71
C GLY A 1 -26.41 8.06 28.65
N GLY A 2 -25.20 8.60 28.76
CA GLY A 2 -24.90 9.86 29.45
C GLY A 2 -24.59 10.97 28.44
N SER A 3 -24.69 12.22 28.88
CA SER A 3 -24.37 13.39 28.05
C SER A 3 -23.41 14.34 28.75
N VAL A 4 -22.43 14.85 28.00
CA VAL A 4 -21.53 15.93 28.43
C VAL A 4 -21.69 17.07 27.43
N VAL A 5 -22.11 18.24 27.91
CA VAL A 5 -22.41 19.41 27.06
C VAL A 5 -21.77 20.67 27.63
N VAL A 6 -21.12 21.46 26.77
CA VAL A 6 -20.61 22.80 27.09
C VAL A 6 -21.08 23.83 26.05
N GLY A 7 -21.16 25.10 26.43
CA GLY A 7 -21.58 26.20 25.55
C GLY A 7 -20.54 26.59 24.48
N ASN A 8 -20.84 27.63 23.69
CA ASN A 8 -19.94 28.18 22.66
C ASN A 8 -18.57 28.59 23.24
N GLY A 9 -17.51 28.24 22.51
CA GLY A 9 -16.13 28.40 22.98
C GLY A 9 -15.72 27.39 24.05
N GLY A 10 -16.57 26.38 24.28
CA GLY A 10 -16.37 25.40 25.33
C GLY A 10 -15.39 24.30 24.94
N THR A 11 -14.66 23.83 25.95
CA THR A 11 -13.74 22.70 25.85
C THR A 11 -14.24 21.57 26.74
N ILE A 12 -14.33 20.37 26.17
CA ILE A 12 -14.54 19.12 26.92
C ILE A 12 -13.24 18.34 26.92
N SER A 13 -12.73 18.00 28.10
CA SER A 13 -11.59 17.09 28.26
C SER A 13 -11.99 15.95 29.19
N LEU A 14 -12.02 14.72 28.66
CA LEU A 14 -12.29 13.52 29.44
C LEU A 14 -11.02 12.67 29.51
N THR A 15 -10.61 12.32 30.72
CA THR A 15 -9.48 11.43 30.97
C THR A 15 -9.94 10.28 31.85
N GLY A 16 -9.68 9.05 31.42
CA GLY A 16 -10.05 7.86 32.17
C GLY A 16 -8.98 6.77 32.13
N SER A 17 -8.90 5.98 33.20
CA SER A 17 -7.99 4.87 33.34
C SER A 17 -8.75 3.63 33.81
N GLY A 18 -8.60 2.52 33.09
CA GLY A 18 -9.09 1.23 33.53
C GLY A 18 -8.28 0.70 34.71
N GLY A 19 -8.92 -0.07 35.58
CA GLY A 19 -8.27 -0.73 36.72
C GLY A 19 -7.73 -2.12 36.39
N GLY A 20 -7.60 -2.96 37.42
CA GLY A 20 -7.26 -4.37 37.29
C GLY A 20 -5.82 -4.71 37.70
N LEU A 21 -5.54 -6.02 37.74
CA LEU A 21 -4.30 -6.61 38.24
C LEU A 21 -3.79 -7.66 37.24
N TYR A 22 -2.49 -7.61 36.93
CA TYR A 22 -1.81 -8.49 35.96
C TYR A 22 -1.93 -9.99 36.23
N SER A 23 -2.22 -10.41 37.46
CA SER A 23 -2.29 -11.83 37.86
C SER A 23 -3.72 -12.37 37.99
N SER A 24 -4.72 -11.56 37.65
CA SER A 24 -6.13 -11.93 37.75
C SER A 24 -6.77 -12.14 36.37
N THR A 25 -7.81 -12.97 36.31
CA THR A 25 -8.63 -13.24 35.10
C THR A 25 -9.46 -12.03 34.63
N GLY A 26 -9.18 -10.83 35.15
CA GLY A 26 -9.85 -9.60 34.74
C GLY A 26 -9.77 -9.37 33.23
N SER A 27 -10.86 -8.86 32.67
CA SER A 27 -11.00 -8.46 31.27
C SER A 27 -11.89 -7.24 31.17
N GLY A 28 -11.88 -6.55 30.02
CA GLY A 28 -12.77 -5.42 29.79
C GLY A 28 -12.42 -4.16 30.58
N ASN A 29 -11.14 -3.97 30.91
CA ASN A 29 -10.70 -2.77 31.61
C ASN A 29 -10.60 -1.58 30.64
N TYR A 30 -11.55 -0.66 30.74
CA TYR A 30 -11.66 0.49 29.84
C TYR A 30 -11.23 1.79 30.54
N GLY A 31 -10.40 2.60 29.87
CA GLY A 31 -10.13 3.96 30.31
C GLY A 31 -11.39 4.82 30.22
N ILE A 32 -12.00 4.87 29.05
CA ILE A 32 -13.30 5.50 28.82
C ILE A 32 -14.23 4.50 28.12
N TYR A 33 -15.39 4.25 28.73
CA TYR A 33 -16.45 3.42 28.16
C TYR A 33 -17.61 4.29 27.68
N LEU A 34 -17.82 4.33 26.36
CA LEU A 34 -18.83 5.12 25.68
C LEU A 34 -19.92 4.18 25.14
N ASN A 35 -20.99 4.05 25.90
CA ASN A 35 -22.17 3.27 25.51
C ASN A 35 -23.38 4.21 25.41
N THR A 36 -23.86 4.46 24.19
CA THR A 36 -24.95 5.42 23.90
C THR A 36 -24.65 6.84 24.41
N ALA A 37 -23.40 7.29 24.27
CA ALA A 37 -22.92 8.56 24.81
C ALA A 37 -23.10 9.71 23.82
N THR A 38 -23.42 10.89 24.33
CA THR A 38 -23.48 12.14 23.55
C THR A 38 -22.52 13.17 24.14
N ILE A 39 -21.54 13.61 23.35
CA ILE A 39 -20.57 14.63 23.76
C ILE A 39 -20.71 15.82 22.81
N SER A 40 -21.07 16.98 23.34
CA SER A 40 -21.37 18.18 22.55
C SER A 40 -20.66 19.41 23.10
N ALA A 41 -19.85 20.08 22.29
CA ALA A 41 -19.29 21.39 22.62
C ALA A 41 -19.85 22.45 21.68
N GLY A 42 -20.32 23.57 22.23
CA GLY A 42 -20.87 24.69 21.48
C GLY A 42 -22.40 24.78 21.50
N ASN A 43 -22.91 25.99 21.25
CA ASN A 43 -24.34 26.28 21.06
C ASN A 43 -24.60 27.31 19.93
N GLY A 44 -23.69 27.39 18.96
CA GLY A 44 -23.64 28.37 17.87
C GLY A 44 -22.44 29.32 17.99
N GLY A 45 -22.22 30.20 17.01
CA GLY A 45 -21.19 31.26 17.07
C GLY A 45 -19.84 30.89 16.44
N SER A 46 -18.87 31.81 16.51
CA SER A 46 -17.56 31.70 15.83
C SER A 46 -16.40 31.35 16.76
N ALA A 47 -16.65 31.12 18.05
CA ALA A 47 -15.61 30.70 18.97
C ALA A 47 -15.27 29.22 18.72
N THR A 48 -14.02 28.86 18.99
CA THR A 48 -13.52 27.49 18.79
C THR A 48 -14.03 26.55 19.87
N ASN A 49 -14.62 25.44 19.48
CA ASN A 49 -15.11 24.38 20.35
C ASN A 49 -14.20 23.15 20.23
N THR A 50 -13.87 22.53 21.36
CA THR A 50 -12.94 21.41 21.39
C THR A 50 -13.45 20.25 22.24
N ILE A 51 -13.23 19.02 21.76
CA ILE A 51 -13.46 17.79 22.53
C ILE A 51 -12.15 17.00 22.53
N THR A 52 -11.66 16.61 23.70
CA THR A 52 -10.46 15.77 23.86
C THR A 52 -10.77 14.58 24.74
N LEU A 53 -10.46 13.39 24.25
CA LEU A 53 -10.67 12.12 24.95
C LEU A 53 -9.34 11.39 25.12
N THR A 54 -8.99 11.07 26.36
CA THR A 54 -7.77 10.31 26.70
C THR A 54 -8.15 9.11 27.55
N GLY A 55 -7.79 7.92 27.09
CA GLY A 55 -8.13 6.67 27.77
C GLY A 55 -6.95 5.72 27.87
N ILE A 56 -6.71 5.18 29.06
CA ILE A 56 -5.68 4.16 29.31
C ILE A 56 -6.38 2.86 29.71
N GLY A 57 -6.15 1.80 28.95
CA GLY A 57 -6.61 0.45 29.25
C GLY A 57 -5.89 -0.06 30.49
N GLY A 58 -6.64 -0.71 31.38
CA GLY A 58 -6.10 -1.24 32.62
C GLY A 58 -5.27 -2.53 32.43
N ALA A 59 -5.19 -3.37 33.46
CA ALA A 59 -4.45 -4.63 33.39
C ALA A 59 -5.34 -5.85 33.69
N GLY A 60 -5.15 -6.94 32.94
CA GLY A 60 -5.82 -8.21 33.23
C GLY A 60 -5.52 -9.29 32.18
N VAL A 61 -5.33 -10.54 32.62
CA VAL A 61 -4.94 -11.64 31.70
C VAL A 61 -6.06 -12.09 30.78
N GLY A 62 -7.31 -11.70 31.06
CA GLY A 62 -8.45 -12.02 30.21
C GLY A 62 -8.53 -11.19 28.92
N GLY A 63 -7.78 -10.08 28.83
CA GLY A 63 -7.71 -9.24 27.63
C GLY A 63 -8.88 -8.28 27.45
N SER A 64 -9.08 -7.79 26.22
CA SER A 64 -10.09 -6.75 25.91
C SER A 64 -9.92 -5.48 26.73
N ASN A 65 -8.68 -5.09 27.03
CA ASN A 65 -8.40 -3.89 27.80
C ASN A 65 -8.21 -2.71 26.83
N TYR A 66 -9.13 -1.75 26.86
CA TYR A 66 -9.19 -0.68 25.87
C TYR A 66 -8.88 0.67 26.50
N GLY A 67 -8.12 1.52 25.79
CA GLY A 67 -8.00 2.93 26.18
C GLY A 67 -9.38 3.58 26.13
N ILE A 68 -10.00 3.56 24.95
CA ILE A 68 -11.36 4.03 24.73
C ILE A 68 -12.17 2.97 24.02
N TYR A 69 -13.40 2.72 24.50
CA TYR A 69 -14.34 1.80 23.86
C TYR A 69 -15.67 2.50 23.54
N ALA A 70 -15.92 2.73 22.25
CA ALA A 70 -17.22 3.16 21.72
C ALA A 70 -18.05 1.91 21.36
N ALA A 71 -18.77 1.39 22.36
CA ALA A 71 -19.44 0.08 22.30
C ALA A 71 -20.81 0.12 21.62
N ALA A 72 -21.50 1.26 21.72
CA ALA A 72 -22.78 1.53 21.09
C ALA A 72 -22.79 3.00 20.63
N ALA A 73 -23.87 3.45 20.00
CA ALA A 73 -23.96 4.76 19.34
C ALA A 73 -23.19 5.88 20.06
N LEU A 74 -22.23 6.50 19.37
CA LEU A 74 -21.44 7.62 19.87
C LEU A 74 -21.75 8.85 19.02
N THR A 75 -22.34 9.87 19.63
CA THR A 75 -22.61 11.14 18.97
C THR A 75 -21.61 12.18 19.45
N LEU A 76 -20.79 12.68 18.53
CA LEU A 76 -19.84 13.77 18.76
C LEU A 76 -20.33 15.01 18.01
N THR A 77 -20.52 16.12 18.72
CA THR A 77 -21.03 17.35 18.11
C THR A 77 -20.17 18.54 18.49
N LEU A 78 -19.72 19.29 17.49
CA LEU A 78 -19.11 20.60 17.66
C LEU A 78 -20.07 21.62 17.03
N ASN A 79 -20.77 22.39 17.86
CA ASN A 79 -21.81 23.33 17.49
C ASN A 79 -21.26 24.76 17.36
N GLY A 80 -20.20 24.93 16.57
CA GLY A 80 -19.66 26.22 16.19
C GLY A 80 -19.61 26.41 14.67
N SER A 81 -19.07 27.55 14.27
CA SER A 81 -18.73 27.90 12.87
C SER A 81 -17.22 28.12 12.67
N SER A 82 -16.42 27.89 13.72
CA SER A 82 -14.97 28.03 13.64
C SER A 82 -14.37 26.92 12.79
N ALA A 83 -13.49 27.28 11.84
CA ALA A 83 -12.70 26.30 11.09
C ALA A 83 -11.69 25.54 11.97
N SER A 84 -11.46 26.02 13.20
CA SER A 84 -10.57 25.41 14.19
C SER A 84 -11.27 24.47 15.16
N ASP A 85 -12.58 24.23 15.00
CA ASP A 85 -13.31 23.23 15.78
C ASP A 85 -12.64 21.85 15.62
N ILE A 86 -12.44 21.13 16.73
CA ILE A 86 -11.71 19.85 16.69
C ILE A 86 -12.18 18.85 17.74
N CYS A 87 -12.24 17.58 17.34
CA CYS A 87 -12.44 16.46 18.25
C CYS A 87 -11.22 15.54 18.16
N THR A 88 -10.52 15.33 19.27
CA THR A 88 -9.27 14.57 19.32
C THR A 88 -9.37 13.41 20.31
N PHE A 89 -9.09 12.21 19.84
CA PHE A 89 -8.71 11.08 20.68
C PHE A 89 -7.19 11.14 20.88
N LEU A 90 -6.73 11.44 22.08
CA LEU A 90 -5.34 11.80 22.38
C LEU A 90 -4.75 10.86 23.43
N ASN A 91 -3.53 10.36 23.21
CA ASN A 91 -2.78 9.55 24.17
C ASN A 91 -3.58 8.32 24.64
N CYS A 92 -4.21 7.62 23.70
CA CYS A 92 -5.08 6.47 24.00
C CYS A 92 -4.26 5.18 23.95
N THR A 93 -4.19 4.46 25.06
CA THR A 93 -3.35 3.25 25.17
C THR A 93 -4.20 2.06 25.55
N GLY A 94 -4.04 0.93 24.87
CA GLY A 94 -4.63 -0.34 25.27
C GLY A 94 -4.03 -0.84 26.58
N GLY A 95 -4.68 -1.83 27.18
CA GLY A 95 -4.21 -2.35 28.46
C GLY A 95 -3.16 -3.45 28.34
N LEU A 96 -2.83 -4.03 29.49
CA LEU A 96 -1.79 -5.03 29.63
C LEU A 96 -2.37 -6.39 30.01
N GLY A 97 -1.71 -7.47 29.54
CA GLY A 97 -2.17 -8.84 29.72
C GLY A 97 -3.23 -9.28 28.68
N GLY A 98 -3.36 -10.59 28.50
CA GLY A 98 -4.36 -11.19 27.62
C GLY A 98 -4.21 -10.86 26.13
N THR A 99 -5.32 -10.93 25.41
CA THR A 99 -5.41 -10.63 23.97
C THR A 99 -6.42 -9.54 23.67
N LEU A 100 -6.44 -9.00 22.45
CA LEU A 100 -7.42 -8.01 22.00
C LEU A 100 -7.32 -6.72 22.81
N ASN A 101 -6.14 -6.13 22.97
CA ASN A 101 -5.98 -4.86 23.69
C ASN A 101 -5.82 -3.73 22.70
N HIS A 102 -6.70 -2.72 22.80
CA HIS A 102 -6.80 -1.68 21.79
C HIS A 102 -6.62 -0.30 22.39
N GLY A 103 -5.91 0.60 21.72
CA GLY A 103 -5.88 2.01 22.10
C GLY A 103 -7.29 2.58 22.03
N ILE A 104 -7.95 2.38 20.89
CA ILE A 104 -9.32 2.79 20.64
C ILE A 104 -10.05 1.67 19.90
N ASN A 105 -11.20 1.25 20.43
CA ASN A 105 -12.14 0.36 19.76
C ASN A 105 -13.43 1.12 19.43
N ILE A 106 -13.74 1.24 18.14
CA ILE A 106 -14.99 1.82 17.64
C ILE A 106 -15.84 0.69 17.07
N SER A 107 -16.84 0.28 17.84
CA SER A 107 -17.86 -0.71 17.45
C SER A 107 -19.24 -0.07 17.28
N ALA A 108 -19.28 1.25 17.18
CA ALA A 108 -20.48 2.05 16.95
C ALA A 108 -20.26 3.13 15.89
N VAL A 109 -21.31 3.43 15.14
CA VAL A 109 -21.29 4.55 14.20
C VAL A 109 -20.85 5.82 14.94
N THR A 110 -19.78 6.44 14.45
CA THR A 110 -19.22 7.66 15.00
C THR A 110 -19.25 8.72 13.91
N THR A 111 -20.06 9.75 14.11
CA THR A 111 -20.22 10.84 13.14
C THR A 111 -19.89 12.16 13.80
N LEU A 112 -19.02 12.91 13.15
CA LEU A 112 -18.77 14.31 13.44
C LEU A 112 -19.18 15.10 12.19
N SER A 113 -20.32 15.78 12.24
CA SER A 113 -20.92 16.39 11.04
C SER A 113 -20.14 17.58 10.47
N ARG A 114 -19.26 18.19 11.29
CA ARG A 114 -18.42 19.33 10.90
C ARG A 114 -17.06 19.26 11.57
N ALA A 115 -16.08 19.97 11.02
CA ALA A 115 -14.74 20.13 11.59
C ALA A 115 -13.84 18.89 11.52
N THR A 116 -12.74 18.89 12.27
CA THR A 116 -11.67 17.88 12.20
C THR A 116 -11.82 16.81 13.28
N LEU A 117 -11.79 15.55 12.87
CA LEU A 117 -11.65 14.39 13.75
C LEU A 117 -10.19 13.92 13.75
N GLN A 118 -9.60 13.81 14.93
CA GLN A 118 -8.21 13.41 15.12
C GLN A 118 -8.05 12.17 16.01
N PHE A 119 -7.08 11.34 15.65
CA PHE A 119 -6.53 10.28 16.48
C PHE A 119 -5.03 10.51 16.60
N VAL A 120 -4.52 10.74 17.81
CA VAL A 120 -3.12 11.15 18.01
C VAL A 120 -2.51 10.37 19.16
N ASN A 121 -1.33 9.79 18.92
CA ASN A 121 -0.58 9.01 19.89
C ASN A 121 -1.45 7.90 20.49
N VAL A 122 -1.82 6.94 19.64
CA VAL A 122 -2.70 5.84 20.01
C VAL A 122 -1.89 4.56 19.96
N THR A 123 -1.82 3.80 21.04
CA THR A 123 -1.12 2.51 21.07
C THR A 123 -2.07 1.40 21.50
N GLY A 124 -1.95 0.22 20.89
CA GLY A 124 -2.62 -1.01 21.34
C GLY A 124 -2.16 -1.46 22.73
N GLY A 125 -2.23 -2.77 22.98
CA GLY A 125 -1.71 -3.36 24.22
C GLY A 125 -0.20 -3.31 24.36
N GLY A 126 0.30 -3.75 25.53
CA GLY A 126 1.74 -3.80 25.81
C GLY A 126 2.41 -5.14 25.53
N ASN A 127 3.65 -5.27 26.03
CA ASN A 127 4.51 -6.42 25.74
C ASN A 127 3.89 -7.75 26.20
N GLY A 128 4.11 -8.82 25.42
CA GLY A 128 3.64 -10.18 25.71
C GLY A 128 2.15 -10.42 25.51
N THR A 129 1.41 -9.43 25.02
CA THR A 129 -0.01 -9.56 24.65
C THR A 129 -0.15 -9.88 23.16
N ALA A 130 -1.33 -10.31 22.70
CA ALA A 130 -1.57 -10.60 21.28
C ALA A 130 -2.83 -9.91 20.74
N ASN A 131 -2.89 -9.72 19.42
CA ASN A 131 -4.01 -9.08 18.73
C ASN A 131 -4.22 -7.65 19.22
N ASN A 132 -3.18 -6.82 19.14
CA ASN A 132 -3.19 -5.48 19.69
C ASN A 132 -3.37 -4.45 18.59
N TYR A 133 -4.35 -3.56 18.76
CA TYR A 133 -4.71 -2.61 17.72
C TYR A 133 -4.63 -1.18 18.24
N GLY A 134 -3.94 -0.28 17.54
CA GLY A 134 -3.96 1.14 17.90
C GLY A 134 -5.39 1.67 17.78
N LEU A 135 -5.91 1.70 16.55
CA LEU A 135 -7.30 2.04 16.24
C LEU A 135 -7.98 0.87 15.54
N TYR A 136 -9.05 0.35 16.16
CA TYR A 136 -9.88 -0.69 15.58
C TYR A 136 -11.27 -0.15 15.22
N ILE A 137 -11.63 -0.23 13.93
CA ILE A 137 -12.94 0.11 13.40
C ILE A 137 -13.65 -1.19 13.05
N ASN A 138 -14.60 -1.56 13.90
CA ASN A 138 -15.25 -2.86 13.88
C ASN A 138 -16.64 -2.76 13.25
N ASN A 139 -16.73 -3.06 11.95
CA ASN A 139 -17.97 -3.18 11.21
C ASN A 139 -18.94 -1.97 11.35
N VAL A 140 -18.39 -0.76 11.44
CA VAL A 140 -19.14 0.50 11.57
C VAL A 140 -18.47 1.65 10.80
N ALA A 141 -19.25 2.69 10.52
CA ALA A 141 -18.74 3.89 9.86
C ALA A 141 -18.22 4.93 10.87
N VAL A 142 -17.06 5.53 10.57
CA VAL A 142 -16.45 6.66 11.25
C VAL A 142 -16.32 7.80 10.24
N THR A 143 -17.06 8.89 10.43
CA THR A 143 -17.14 9.98 9.42
C THR A 143 -16.93 11.35 10.04
N ALA A 144 -16.15 12.19 9.34
CA ALA A 144 -15.94 13.61 9.62
C ALA A 144 -15.44 14.32 8.36
N PRO A 145 -15.70 15.62 8.13
CA PRO A 145 -15.21 16.32 6.93
C PRO A 145 -13.70 16.20 6.71
N THR A 146 -12.94 16.24 7.80
CA THR A 146 -11.50 16.01 7.81
C THR A 146 -11.17 14.97 8.87
N ILE A 147 -10.43 13.93 8.49
CA ILE A 147 -9.95 12.87 9.38
C ILE A 147 -8.43 12.86 9.31
N ILE A 148 -7.78 13.00 10.46
CA ILE A 148 -6.33 12.97 10.59
C ILE A 148 -5.94 12.00 11.71
N SER A 149 -5.14 11.00 11.38
CA SER A 149 -4.61 10.04 12.36
C SER A 149 -3.10 10.07 12.33
N ASN A 150 -2.46 10.35 13.47
CA ASN A 150 -1.01 10.37 13.62
C ASN A 150 -0.57 9.46 14.77
N ASP A 151 0.51 8.71 14.54
CA ASP A 151 1.10 7.79 15.51
C ASP A 151 0.10 6.77 16.07
N ILE A 152 -0.55 6.02 15.17
CA ILE A 152 -1.44 4.91 15.54
C ILE A 152 -0.67 3.59 15.51
N LEU A 153 -0.39 2.99 16.68
CA LEU A 153 0.53 1.87 16.85
C LEU A 153 -0.15 0.61 17.38
N GLY A 154 0.18 -0.56 16.81
CA GLY A 154 -0.32 -1.86 17.28
C GLY A 154 0.18 -2.31 18.65
N GLY A 155 1.21 -1.69 19.23
CA GLY A 155 1.78 -2.12 20.52
C GLY A 155 2.76 -3.31 20.39
N PRO A 156 3.69 -3.50 21.36
CA PRO A 156 4.83 -4.43 21.23
C PRO A 156 4.49 -5.89 21.57
N GLY A 157 3.38 -6.38 21.07
CA GLY A 157 2.90 -7.73 21.34
C GLY A 157 3.46 -8.82 20.42
N LEU A 158 2.77 -9.96 20.44
CA LEU A 158 2.94 -11.12 19.57
C LEU A 158 1.74 -11.24 18.62
N ASN A 159 1.89 -12.01 17.55
CA ASN A 159 0.85 -12.26 16.54
C ASN A 159 0.41 -10.98 15.81
N ASN A 160 -0.88 -10.63 15.84
CA ASN A 160 -1.42 -9.56 15.02
C ASN A 160 -1.36 -8.21 15.75
N ASN A 161 -0.31 -7.43 15.60
CA ASN A 161 -0.25 -6.10 16.17
C ASN A 161 -0.40 -5.07 15.06
N TYR A 162 -1.55 -4.39 14.99
CA TYR A 162 -1.90 -3.50 13.89
C TYR A 162 -2.01 -2.06 14.35
N GLY A 163 -1.42 -1.11 13.63
CA GLY A 163 -1.67 0.31 13.90
C GLY A 163 -3.15 0.64 13.70
N LEU A 164 -3.60 0.63 12.45
CA LEU A 164 -5.01 0.78 12.10
C LEU A 164 -5.56 -0.55 11.59
N TYR A 165 -6.71 -0.97 12.11
CA TYR A 165 -7.47 -2.11 11.60
C TYR A 165 -8.92 -1.71 11.27
N ILE A 166 -9.28 -1.78 9.99
CA ILE A 166 -10.65 -1.59 9.50
C ILE A 166 -11.18 -2.95 9.08
N SER A 167 -12.15 -3.49 9.82
CA SER A 167 -12.61 -4.86 9.63
C SER A 167 -14.12 -4.97 9.52
N GLY A 168 -14.60 -5.62 8.46
CA GLY A 168 -16.00 -5.95 8.24
C GLY A 168 -16.66 -5.11 7.15
N ALA A 169 -17.71 -5.64 6.53
CA ALA A 169 -18.29 -5.09 5.31
C ALA A 169 -18.97 -3.72 5.51
N SER A 170 -19.34 -3.40 6.75
CA SER A 170 -19.89 -2.09 7.12
C SER A 170 -18.84 -1.17 7.74
N ALA A 171 -17.59 -1.62 7.89
CA ALA A 171 -16.51 -0.79 8.39
C ALA A 171 -16.09 0.24 7.35
N ALA A 172 -16.16 1.52 7.72
CA ALA A 172 -15.75 2.62 6.86
C ALA A 172 -15.02 3.67 7.66
N LEU A 173 -13.83 4.06 7.21
CA LEU A 173 -13.19 5.30 7.62
C LEU A 173 -13.42 6.35 6.53
N GLY A 174 -14.22 7.36 6.87
CA GLY A 174 -14.65 8.40 5.95
C GLY A 174 -15.98 8.13 5.26
N GLY A 175 -16.29 8.94 4.26
CA GLY A 175 -17.58 9.02 3.60
C GLY A 175 -17.60 10.09 2.49
N THR A 176 -18.74 10.24 1.81
CA THR A 176 -18.85 11.14 0.65
C THR A 176 -18.74 12.64 0.96
N GLY A 177 -18.87 13.02 2.24
CA GLY A 177 -18.66 14.39 2.72
C GLY A 177 -17.23 14.69 3.18
N VAL A 178 -16.33 13.70 3.14
CA VAL A 178 -14.94 13.83 3.61
C VAL A 178 -14.05 14.36 2.48
N ILE A 179 -13.24 15.37 2.76
CA ILE A 179 -12.33 15.97 1.75
C ILE A 179 -10.87 15.60 2.00
N THR A 180 -10.51 15.26 3.23
CA THR A 180 -9.13 14.92 3.58
C THR A 180 -9.15 13.78 4.58
N LEU A 181 -8.44 12.70 4.25
CA LEU A 181 -8.24 11.56 5.12
C LEU A 181 -6.76 11.20 5.09
N ASN A 182 -6.05 11.51 6.18
CA ASN A 182 -4.63 11.23 6.34
C ASN A 182 -4.44 10.28 7.53
N VAL A 183 -3.77 9.15 7.31
CA VAL A 183 -3.51 8.16 8.36
C VAL A 183 -2.04 7.78 8.34
N PHE A 184 -1.40 7.88 9.51
CA PHE A 184 -0.06 7.36 9.79
C PHE A 184 -0.16 6.31 10.90
N ALA A 185 0.09 5.06 10.54
CA ALA A 185 -0.05 3.93 11.44
C ALA A 185 1.11 2.95 11.32
N GLY A 186 1.45 2.29 12.42
CA GLY A 186 2.59 1.38 12.50
C GLY A 186 2.31 0.18 13.40
N SER A 187 3.12 -0.85 13.28
CA SER A 187 3.18 -1.92 14.27
C SER A 187 4.46 -1.84 15.09
N LEU A 188 4.32 -2.08 16.39
CA LEU A 188 5.45 -2.32 17.29
C LEU A 188 5.62 -3.82 17.61
N GLY A 189 4.76 -4.67 17.04
CA GLY A 189 4.78 -6.11 17.28
C GLY A 189 6.12 -6.72 16.89
N THR A 190 6.52 -7.80 17.54
CA THR A 190 7.86 -8.38 17.37
C THR A 190 7.88 -9.65 16.53
N GLY A 191 6.70 -10.14 16.13
CA GLY A 191 6.52 -11.43 15.48
C GLY A 191 6.37 -11.38 13.97
N SER A 192 5.46 -12.22 13.49
CA SER A 192 5.04 -12.31 12.09
C SER A 192 3.71 -11.60 11.90
N THR A 193 3.36 -11.30 10.64
CA THR A 193 2.07 -10.69 10.27
C THR A 193 1.81 -9.32 10.88
N GLU A 194 2.86 -8.62 11.29
CA GLU A 194 2.77 -7.31 11.95
C GLU A 194 2.54 -6.21 10.92
N ALA A 195 1.47 -5.42 11.08
CA ALA A 195 1.01 -4.50 10.04
C ALA A 195 0.82 -3.05 10.51
N GLY A 196 1.22 -2.08 9.69
CA GLY A 196 0.88 -0.68 9.95
C GLY A 196 -0.62 -0.42 9.78
N ILE A 197 -1.15 -0.75 8.61
CA ILE A 197 -2.56 -0.60 8.26
C ILE A 197 -3.09 -1.92 7.70
N VAL A 198 -4.24 -2.37 8.22
CA VAL A 198 -5.00 -3.50 7.69
C VAL A 198 -6.41 -3.04 7.33
N ILE A 199 -6.83 -3.32 6.09
CA ILE A 199 -8.21 -3.17 5.65
C ILE A 199 -8.70 -4.53 5.18
N ASP A 200 -9.65 -5.10 5.93
CA ASP A 200 -10.12 -6.48 5.78
C ASP A 200 -11.64 -6.64 5.85
N GLY A 201 -12.15 -7.80 5.42
CA GLY A 201 -13.53 -8.22 5.59
C GLY A 201 -14.53 -7.35 4.83
N GLY A 202 -14.11 -6.72 3.74
CA GLY A 202 -14.89 -5.72 3.01
C GLY A 202 -14.80 -4.29 3.57
N GLY A 203 -13.89 -4.03 4.52
CA GLY A 203 -13.64 -2.71 5.09
C GLY A 203 -13.29 -1.66 4.03
N SER A 204 -13.58 -0.40 4.35
CA SER A 204 -13.48 0.68 3.37
C SER A 204 -12.86 1.97 3.88
N VAL A 205 -12.24 2.71 2.95
CA VAL A 205 -11.76 4.09 3.13
C VAL A 205 -12.40 4.94 2.04
N ILE A 206 -13.09 6.02 2.42
CA ILE A 206 -13.94 6.78 1.49
C ILE A 206 -13.73 8.28 1.67
N VAL A 207 -13.49 8.98 0.57
CA VAL A 207 -13.55 10.44 0.49
C VAL A 207 -14.45 10.89 -0.66
N GLY A 208 -15.04 12.07 -0.49
CA GLY A 208 -15.90 12.72 -1.46
C GLY A 208 -15.16 13.31 -2.66
N ASN A 209 -15.88 14.13 -3.43
CA ASN A 209 -15.35 14.87 -4.56
C ASN A 209 -14.20 15.79 -4.19
N GLY A 210 -13.15 15.78 -5.01
CA GLY A 210 -11.95 16.56 -4.73
C GLY A 210 -11.20 16.08 -3.49
N GLY A 211 -11.59 14.90 -2.97
CA GLY A 211 -11.05 14.34 -1.75
C GLY A 211 -9.71 13.66 -1.98
N SER A 212 -8.87 13.71 -0.96
CA SER A 212 -7.59 13.01 -0.94
C SER A 212 -7.52 12.01 0.21
N VAL A 213 -7.04 10.81 -0.11
CA VAL A 213 -6.67 9.76 0.84
C VAL A 213 -5.16 9.63 0.87
N THR A 214 -4.55 9.74 2.05
CA THR A 214 -3.14 9.38 2.29
C THR A 214 -3.07 8.34 3.39
N LEU A 215 -2.58 7.14 3.06
CA LEU A 215 -2.35 6.05 4.01
C LEU A 215 -0.86 5.76 4.08
N VAL A 216 -0.27 5.90 5.27
CA VAL A 216 1.13 5.59 5.55
C VAL A 216 1.17 4.50 6.62
N GLY A 217 1.69 3.33 6.23
CA GLY A 217 1.76 2.14 7.07
C GLY A 217 3.18 1.64 7.24
N THR A 218 3.58 1.32 8.47
CA THR A 218 4.88 0.66 8.77
C THR A 218 4.68 -0.68 9.49
N GLY A 219 5.21 -1.76 8.92
CA GLY A 219 5.19 -3.09 9.51
C GLY A 219 6.13 -3.22 10.70
N GLY A 220 5.84 -4.19 11.56
CA GLY A 220 6.62 -4.45 12.77
C GLY A 220 7.73 -5.49 12.56
N GLY A 221 7.93 -6.33 13.56
CA GLY A 221 8.90 -7.41 13.58
C GLY A 221 10.20 -7.04 14.30
N LEU A 222 10.95 -8.07 14.68
CA LEU A 222 12.25 -7.95 15.31
C LEU A 222 13.34 -8.35 14.31
N TYR A 223 14.36 -7.49 14.13
CA TYR A 223 15.44 -7.73 13.16
C TYR A 223 16.20 -9.05 13.40
N SER A 224 16.35 -9.45 14.66
CA SER A 224 16.98 -10.72 15.07
C SER A 224 16.00 -11.89 15.19
N GLY A 225 14.70 -11.63 15.03
CA GLY A 225 13.65 -12.63 15.11
C GLY A 225 13.43 -13.35 13.78
N THR A 226 12.69 -14.46 13.81
CA THR A 226 12.29 -15.24 12.63
C THR A 226 10.95 -14.77 12.04
N GLY A 227 10.50 -13.56 12.38
CA GLY A 227 9.25 -12.99 11.89
C GLY A 227 9.18 -12.98 10.37
N THR A 228 7.99 -13.25 9.84
CA THR A 228 7.67 -13.26 8.41
C THR A 228 6.42 -12.44 8.14
N GLY A 229 6.22 -12.01 6.89
CA GLY A 229 4.93 -11.46 6.51
C GLY A 229 4.63 -10.12 7.16
N ASN A 230 5.61 -9.24 7.40
CA ASN A 230 5.31 -7.94 8.02
C ASN A 230 4.97 -6.90 6.96
N TYR A 231 3.87 -6.17 7.18
CA TYR A 231 3.22 -5.34 6.17
C TYR A 231 3.26 -3.86 6.53
N GLY A 232 3.64 -2.98 5.62
CA GLY A 232 3.30 -1.57 5.77
C GLY A 232 1.78 -1.40 5.70
N ILE A 233 1.20 -1.82 4.57
CA ILE A 233 -0.24 -1.80 4.31
C ILE A 233 -0.67 -3.17 3.78
N TYR A 234 -1.67 -3.77 4.41
CA TYR A 234 -2.30 -5.02 3.98
C TYR A 234 -3.74 -4.78 3.52
N LEU A 235 -4.00 -5.07 2.24
CA LEU A 235 -5.30 -4.88 1.58
C LEU A 235 -5.91 -6.24 1.25
N ASN A 236 -6.85 -6.69 2.09
CA ASN A 236 -7.56 -7.95 1.93
C ASN A 236 -9.04 -7.67 1.73
N THR A 237 -9.57 -7.81 0.51
CA THR A 237 -10.96 -7.42 0.18
C THR A 237 -11.29 -5.94 0.43
N ALA A 238 -10.27 -5.09 0.54
CA ALA A 238 -10.38 -3.67 0.85
C ALA A 238 -11.08 -2.87 -0.26
N THR A 239 -11.84 -1.84 0.12
CA THR A 239 -12.36 -0.84 -0.83
C THR A 239 -11.87 0.56 -0.49
N ILE A 240 -11.10 1.18 -1.38
CA ILE A 240 -10.67 2.58 -1.24
C ILE A 240 -11.33 3.40 -2.35
N THR A 241 -12.09 4.42 -1.98
CA THR A 241 -12.84 5.25 -2.94
C THR A 241 -12.51 6.73 -2.73
N ALA A 242 -12.19 7.41 -3.82
CA ALA A 242 -12.06 8.87 -3.85
C ALA A 242 -12.93 9.47 -4.95
N GLY A 243 -13.76 10.44 -4.59
CA GLY A 243 -14.71 11.11 -5.49
C GLY A 243 -16.14 10.56 -5.45
N ASN A 244 -17.06 11.32 -6.04
CA ASN A 244 -18.47 10.98 -6.19
C ASN A 244 -19.11 11.41 -7.54
N GLY A 245 -18.32 11.87 -8.54
CA GLY A 245 -18.80 12.06 -9.92
C GLY A 245 -18.38 13.34 -10.62
N ASN A 246 -17.78 14.32 -9.93
CA ASN A 246 -17.44 15.62 -10.52
C ASN A 246 -16.03 15.68 -11.14
N ALA A 247 -15.69 16.80 -11.79
CA ALA A 247 -14.39 16.99 -12.44
C ALA A 247 -13.24 17.37 -11.50
N SER A 248 -13.48 17.43 -10.19
CA SER A 248 -12.42 17.69 -9.21
C SER A 248 -11.43 16.54 -9.18
N THR A 249 -10.15 16.85 -8.98
CA THR A 249 -9.08 15.85 -8.87
C THR A 249 -9.22 15.04 -7.58
N ASN A 250 -9.25 13.72 -7.70
CA ASN A 250 -9.29 12.79 -6.59
C ASN A 250 -7.97 12.01 -6.53
N SER A 251 -7.43 11.84 -5.33
CA SER A 251 -6.16 11.13 -5.15
C SER A 251 -6.21 10.11 -4.03
N ILE A 252 -5.59 8.96 -4.28
CA ILE A 252 -5.30 7.93 -3.29
C ILE A 252 -3.79 7.73 -3.28
N ILE A 253 -3.15 7.95 -2.13
CA ILE A 253 -1.71 7.80 -1.93
C ILE A 253 -1.49 6.73 -0.86
N LEU A 254 -0.71 5.72 -1.22
CA LEU A 254 -0.34 4.60 -0.35
C LEU A 254 1.18 4.59 -0.19
N THR A 255 1.65 4.74 1.05
CA THR A 255 3.05 4.55 1.43
C THR A 255 3.13 3.41 2.41
N GLY A 256 3.88 2.37 2.04
CA GLY A 256 3.99 1.16 2.82
C GLY A 256 5.44 0.81 3.05
N ILE A 257 5.83 0.68 4.31
CA ILE A 257 7.17 0.25 4.73
C ILE A 257 6.99 -1.12 5.38
N GLY A 258 7.49 -2.17 4.73
CA GLY A 258 7.51 -3.51 5.26
C GLY A 258 8.34 -3.59 6.54
N GLY A 259 8.08 -4.63 7.32
CA GLY A 259 8.71 -4.79 8.63
C GLY A 259 10.14 -5.34 8.57
N THR A 260 10.56 -5.91 9.69
CA THR A 260 11.87 -6.58 9.82
C THR A 260 11.73 -8.03 10.27
N GLY A 261 12.73 -8.86 9.98
CA GLY A 261 12.82 -10.24 10.47
C GLY A 261 13.58 -11.13 9.51
N THR A 262 14.25 -12.15 10.04
CA THR A 262 15.09 -13.07 9.25
C THR A 262 14.29 -14.03 8.36
N GLY A 263 12.98 -14.15 8.55
CA GLY A 263 12.14 -15.03 7.74
C GLY A 263 11.76 -14.47 6.37
N GLY A 264 11.75 -13.14 6.21
CA GLY A 264 11.40 -12.47 4.95
C GLY A 264 9.90 -12.44 4.67
N GLY A 265 9.54 -12.26 3.39
CA GLY A 265 8.15 -12.03 3.01
C GLY A 265 7.65 -10.72 3.59
N HIS A 266 8.49 -9.68 3.65
CA HIS A 266 8.07 -8.39 4.15
C HIS A 266 7.59 -7.53 2.98
N TYR A 267 6.50 -6.80 3.17
CA TYR A 267 5.83 -6.09 2.10
C TYR A 267 5.59 -4.64 2.48
N GLY A 268 5.95 -3.72 1.59
CA GLY A 268 5.52 -2.33 1.73
C GLY A 268 4.00 -2.26 1.63
N VAL A 269 3.47 -2.63 0.48
CA VAL A 269 2.03 -2.80 0.27
C VAL A 269 1.73 -4.19 -0.28
N TYR A 270 0.81 -4.90 0.37
CA TYR A 270 0.36 -6.21 -0.08
C TYR A 270 -1.12 -6.19 -0.50
N VAL A 271 -1.36 -6.46 -1.78
CA VAL A 271 -2.68 -6.57 -2.42
C VAL A 271 -3.04 -8.05 -2.52
N ALA A 272 -3.82 -8.55 -1.55
CA ALA A 272 -3.96 -9.99 -1.31
C ALA A 272 -5.25 -10.62 -1.86
N ALA A 273 -6.41 -10.01 -1.60
CA ALA A 273 -7.69 -10.49 -2.12
C ALA A 273 -8.46 -9.34 -2.76
N THR A 274 -8.82 -9.51 -4.04
CA THR A 274 -9.43 -8.55 -4.98
C THR A 274 -9.85 -7.20 -4.36
N PRO A 275 -8.90 -6.29 -4.07
CA PRO A 275 -9.26 -4.99 -3.54
C PRO A 275 -9.86 -4.13 -4.66
N LYS A 276 -10.65 -3.14 -4.25
CA LYS A 276 -11.25 -2.16 -5.17
C LYS A 276 -10.67 -0.79 -4.88
N MET A 277 -9.97 -0.22 -5.85
CA MET A 277 -9.53 1.18 -5.82
C MET A 277 -10.36 1.96 -6.83
N ASN A 278 -11.26 2.80 -6.33
CA ASN A 278 -12.24 3.51 -7.15
C ASN A 278 -11.93 5.00 -7.17
N LEU A 279 -11.54 5.50 -8.33
CA LEU A 279 -11.57 6.92 -8.64
C LEU A 279 -12.92 7.22 -9.28
N ARG A 280 -13.78 7.98 -8.61
CA ARG A 280 -15.15 8.28 -9.06
C ARG A 280 -15.30 9.69 -9.63
N GLY A 281 -14.24 10.48 -9.72
CA GLY A 281 -14.28 11.76 -10.44
C GLY A 281 -14.17 11.60 -11.95
N THR A 282 -14.48 12.67 -12.67
CA THR A 282 -14.30 12.81 -14.12
C THR A 282 -13.04 13.61 -14.47
N GLY A 283 -12.24 13.98 -13.46
CA GLY A 283 -10.98 14.70 -13.64
C GLY A 283 -9.93 13.83 -14.34
N ALA A 284 -9.28 14.38 -15.36
CA ALA A 284 -8.20 13.67 -16.07
C ALA A 284 -6.93 13.44 -15.19
N ALA A 285 -6.82 14.20 -14.10
CA ALA A 285 -5.70 14.15 -13.16
C ALA A 285 -5.93 13.21 -11.97
N ASP A 286 -7.01 12.41 -11.95
CA ASP A 286 -7.28 11.46 -10.87
C ASP A 286 -6.18 10.39 -10.80
N THR A 287 -5.68 10.10 -9.59
CA THR A 287 -4.54 9.18 -9.41
C THR A 287 -4.71 8.21 -8.25
N VAL A 288 -4.20 7.00 -8.45
CA VAL A 288 -3.78 6.10 -7.37
C VAL A 288 -2.26 6.02 -7.44
N THR A 289 -1.58 6.37 -6.35
CA THR A 289 -0.12 6.39 -6.28
C THR A 289 0.38 5.51 -5.15
N PHE A 290 1.20 4.54 -5.48
CA PHE A 290 2.07 3.83 -4.53
C PHE A 290 3.38 4.62 -4.45
N LEU A 291 3.63 5.26 -3.31
CA LEU A 291 4.70 6.23 -3.12
C LEU A 291 5.63 5.81 -2.00
N ASN A 292 6.93 5.76 -2.25
CA ASN A 292 7.95 5.46 -1.24
C ASN A 292 7.73 4.10 -0.56
N CYS A 293 7.29 3.08 -1.33
CA CYS A 293 7.01 1.76 -0.79
C CYS A 293 8.30 0.93 -0.69
N THR A 294 8.54 0.25 0.43
CA THR A 294 9.69 -0.66 0.60
C THR A 294 9.28 -1.99 1.23
N GLY A 295 9.85 -3.09 0.75
CA GLY A 295 9.61 -4.43 1.29
C GLY A 295 10.14 -4.66 2.70
N GLY A 296 11.08 -3.89 3.23
CA GLY A 296 11.60 -4.10 4.59
C GLY A 296 12.91 -4.90 4.63
N LEU A 297 13.30 -5.39 5.81
CA LEU A 297 14.64 -5.94 6.06
C LEU A 297 14.63 -7.40 6.55
N GLY A 298 15.64 -8.16 6.12
CA GLY A 298 15.87 -9.56 6.49
C GLY A 298 15.19 -10.58 5.57
N GLY A 299 15.70 -11.82 5.61
CA GLY A 299 15.13 -12.97 4.91
C GLY A 299 15.10 -12.88 3.38
N THR A 300 14.07 -13.49 2.79
CA THR A 300 13.86 -13.54 1.34
C THR A 300 12.47 -13.08 0.90
N LEU A 301 12.26 -12.75 -0.38
CA LEU A 301 10.95 -12.40 -0.95
C LEU A 301 10.37 -11.12 -0.33
N ASN A 302 11.17 -10.05 -0.28
CA ASN A 302 10.67 -8.75 0.18
C ASN A 302 10.20 -7.92 -1.00
N HIS A 303 9.04 -7.29 -0.87
CA HIS A 303 8.38 -6.58 -1.97
C HIS A 303 8.01 -5.16 -1.59
N GLY A 304 8.37 -4.17 -2.43
CA GLY A 304 7.83 -2.83 -2.27
C GLY A 304 6.32 -2.83 -2.41
N VAL A 305 5.85 -3.42 -3.51
CA VAL A 305 4.44 -3.71 -3.77
C VAL A 305 4.30 -5.13 -4.32
N ASN A 306 3.45 -5.94 -3.70
CA ASN A 306 3.05 -7.26 -4.20
C ASN A 306 1.57 -7.27 -4.57
N VAL A 307 1.28 -7.61 -5.83
CA VAL A 307 -0.06 -7.80 -6.39
C VAL A 307 -0.33 -9.29 -6.54
N SER A 308 -1.03 -9.86 -5.57
CA SER A 308 -1.45 -11.28 -5.54
C SER A 308 -2.95 -11.48 -5.83
N ALA A 309 -3.69 -10.38 -5.99
CA ALA A 309 -5.03 -10.37 -6.55
C ALA A 309 -5.16 -9.30 -7.63
N SER A 310 -6.02 -9.55 -8.62
CA SER A 310 -6.20 -8.62 -9.73
C SER A 310 -6.68 -7.25 -9.22
N LEU A 311 -6.07 -6.19 -9.74
CA LEU A 311 -6.39 -4.80 -9.44
C LEU A 311 -6.65 -4.05 -10.75
N ALA A 312 -7.82 -3.42 -10.85
CA ALA A 312 -8.22 -2.67 -12.03
C ALA A 312 -8.70 -1.27 -11.62
N LEU A 313 -8.11 -0.25 -12.23
CA LEU A 313 -8.67 1.09 -12.24
C LEU A 313 -9.47 1.28 -13.52
N VAL A 314 -10.72 1.69 -13.38
CA VAL A 314 -11.57 2.02 -14.54
C VAL A 314 -11.17 3.37 -15.16
N ARG A 315 -10.61 4.27 -14.36
CA ARG A 315 -10.21 5.62 -14.78
C ARG A 315 -8.98 6.11 -14.02
N GLY A 316 -8.40 7.21 -14.49
CA GLY A 316 -7.26 7.86 -13.86
C GLY A 316 -5.92 7.20 -14.20
N THR A 317 -4.89 7.60 -13.46
CA THR A 317 -3.53 7.07 -13.59
C THR A 317 -3.19 6.20 -12.39
N LEU A 318 -2.67 5.00 -12.64
CA LEU A 318 -1.97 4.21 -11.64
C LEU A 318 -0.48 4.55 -11.69
N ARG A 319 0.07 5.00 -10.56
CA ARG A 319 1.46 5.41 -10.46
C ARG A 319 2.20 4.63 -9.38
N PHE A 320 3.44 4.26 -9.69
CA PHE A 320 4.42 3.75 -8.74
C PHE A 320 5.64 4.67 -8.75
N THR A 321 6.02 5.19 -7.60
CA THR A 321 7.14 6.13 -7.49
C THR A 321 7.97 5.78 -6.26
N ASN A 322 9.29 5.63 -6.45
CA ASN A 322 10.24 5.27 -5.40
C ASN A 322 9.83 3.98 -4.69
N VAL A 323 9.68 2.89 -5.43
CA VAL A 323 9.28 1.60 -4.85
C VAL A 323 10.49 0.68 -4.87
N SER A 324 10.89 0.17 -3.71
CA SER A 324 12.01 -0.77 -3.59
C SER A 324 11.52 -2.09 -2.99
N GLY A 325 12.13 -3.22 -3.35
CA GLY A 325 11.97 -4.48 -2.62
C GLY A 325 12.56 -4.40 -1.20
N GLY A 326 13.36 -5.38 -0.80
CA GLY A 326 14.05 -5.39 0.49
C GLY A 326 15.29 -4.48 0.55
N GLY A 327 15.87 -4.38 1.75
CA GLY A 327 17.14 -3.69 1.99
C GLY A 327 18.37 -4.60 1.90
N SER A 328 19.52 -4.10 2.35
CA SER A 328 20.80 -4.84 2.29
C SER A 328 20.75 -6.15 3.08
N GLY A 329 21.39 -7.20 2.57
CA GLY A 329 21.45 -8.51 3.24
C GLY A 329 20.19 -9.37 3.09
N THR A 330 19.29 -8.99 2.19
CA THR A 330 18.09 -9.76 1.84
C THR A 330 18.26 -10.50 0.51
N ALA A 331 17.58 -11.63 0.36
CA ALA A 331 17.60 -12.44 -0.86
C ALA A 331 16.32 -12.27 -1.67
N SER A 332 16.41 -12.21 -2.99
CA SER A 332 15.25 -12.24 -3.88
C SER A 332 14.22 -11.14 -3.57
N ASN A 333 14.45 -9.94 -4.08
CA ASN A 333 13.67 -8.76 -3.75
C ASN A 333 13.02 -8.14 -4.97
N TYR A 334 11.83 -7.57 -4.79
CA TYR A 334 11.03 -7.07 -5.91
C TYR A 334 10.48 -5.67 -5.62
N GLY A 335 10.70 -4.71 -6.52
CA GLY A 335 10.04 -3.41 -6.43
C GLY A 335 8.54 -3.57 -6.57
N LEU A 336 8.10 -4.00 -7.75
CA LEU A 336 6.72 -4.38 -8.05
C LEU A 336 6.67 -5.83 -8.54
N PHE A 337 5.90 -6.66 -7.84
CA PHE A 337 5.67 -8.07 -8.21
C PHE A 337 4.21 -8.31 -8.59
N ILE A 338 3.99 -8.87 -9.79
CA ILE A 338 2.68 -9.24 -10.34
C ILE A 338 2.75 -10.71 -10.70
N ASN A 339 2.06 -11.56 -9.94
CA ASN A 339 2.15 -13.01 -10.09
C ASN A 339 0.79 -13.63 -10.36
N ASN A 340 0.62 -14.23 -11.55
CA ASN A 340 -0.60 -14.91 -11.98
C ASN A 340 -1.90 -14.08 -11.81
N VAL A 341 -1.80 -12.75 -11.90
CA VAL A 341 -2.94 -11.83 -11.79
C VAL A 341 -2.80 -10.62 -12.72
N SER A 342 -3.90 -9.89 -12.92
CA SER A 342 -3.92 -8.70 -13.77
C SER A 342 -3.79 -7.40 -12.97
N LEU A 343 -3.00 -6.46 -13.49
CA LEU A 343 -2.90 -5.09 -13.02
C LEU A 343 -3.22 -4.16 -14.18
N SER A 344 -4.34 -3.43 -14.09
CA SER A 344 -4.83 -2.59 -15.20
C SER A 344 -5.29 -1.21 -14.74
N ALA A 345 -5.10 -0.23 -15.62
CA ALA A 345 -5.56 1.15 -15.50
C ALA A 345 -5.59 1.77 -16.92
N PRO A 346 -6.20 2.94 -17.16
CA PRO A 346 -6.04 3.63 -18.45
C PRO A 346 -4.61 4.05 -18.75
N ILE A 347 -3.86 4.45 -17.71
CA ILE A 347 -2.46 4.84 -17.78
C ILE A 347 -1.74 4.21 -16.58
N ILE A 348 -0.62 3.52 -16.84
CA ILE A 348 0.32 3.07 -15.82
C ILE A 348 1.64 3.80 -16.01
N LEU A 349 2.09 4.45 -14.95
CA LEU A 349 3.40 5.12 -14.90
C LEU A 349 4.22 4.54 -13.76
N SER A 350 5.50 4.30 -13.99
CA SER A 350 6.44 4.00 -12.93
C SER A 350 7.74 4.78 -13.09
N SER A 351 8.28 5.22 -11.95
CA SER A 351 9.62 5.76 -11.83
C SER A 351 10.27 5.17 -10.59
N ASP A 352 11.55 4.82 -10.71
CA ASP A 352 12.34 4.29 -9.60
C ASP A 352 11.70 3.04 -8.96
N LEU A 353 11.30 2.07 -9.80
CA LEU A 353 10.97 0.71 -9.37
C LEU A 353 12.24 -0.11 -9.21
N LEU A 354 12.68 -0.38 -7.98
CA LEU A 354 13.96 -0.99 -7.68
C LEU A 354 13.80 -2.35 -7.00
N GLY A 355 14.61 -3.33 -7.40
CA GLY A 355 14.67 -4.62 -6.69
C GLY A 355 15.13 -4.46 -5.24
N GLY A 356 15.98 -3.48 -4.95
CA GLY A 356 16.61 -3.28 -3.64
C GLY A 356 18.03 -3.88 -3.56
N PRO A 357 18.86 -3.47 -2.59
CA PRO A 357 20.29 -3.78 -2.54
C PRO A 357 20.60 -5.17 -1.94
N GLY A 358 19.88 -6.20 -2.39
CA GLY A 358 20.03 -7.58 -1.92
C GLY A 358 21.00 -8.43 -2.75
N PHE A 359 20.84 -9.74 -2.61
CA PHE A 359 21.53 -10.77 -3.41
C PHE A 359 20.51 -11.73 -4.05
N ASN A 360 20.95 -12.56 -4.99
CA ASN A 360 20.10 -13.38 -5.86
C ASN A 360 19.15 -12.50 -6.71
N ASN A 361 17.86 -12.85 -6.78
CA ASN A 361 16.90 -12.29 -7.72
C ASN A 361 16.40 -10.90 -7.30
N ASN A 362 17.07 -9.83 -7.69
CA ASN A 362 16.65 -8.48 -7.33
C ASN A 362 16.03 -7.80 -8.55
N TYR A 363 14.70 -7.69 -8.62
CA TYR A 363 13.98 -7.19 -9.78
C TYR A 363 13.20 -5.90 -9.51
N GLY A 364 13.37 -4.88 -10.34
CA GLY A 364 12.58 -3.65 -10.25
C GLY A 364 11.09 -3.91 -10.50
N LEU A 365 10.77 -4.46 -11.67
CA LEU A 365 9.46 -4.97 -12.04
C LEU A 365 9.57 -6.46 -12.37
N TYR A 366 8.67 -7.28 -11.80
CA TYR A 366 8.54 -8.69 -12.16
C TYR A 366 7.09 -9.07 -12.46
N VAL A 367 6.83 -9.42 -13.72
CA VAL A 367 5.54 -9.93 -14.23
C VAL A 367 5.71 -11.42 -14.53
N SER A 368 5.14 -12.28 -13.68
CA SER A 368 5.42 -13.71 -13.71
C SER A 368 4.16 -14.57 -13.75
N GLY A 369 4.16 -15.54 -14.67
CA GLY A 369 3.12 -16.55 -14.79
C GLY A 369 2.12 -16.26 -15.91
N SER A 370 1.52 -17.32 -16.45
CA SER A 370 0.66 -17.26 -17.64
C SER A 370 -0.58 -16.39 -17.50
N SER A 371 -1.02 -16.12 -16.27
CA SER A 371 -2.15 -15.23 -15.99
C SER A 371 -1.70 -13.82 -15.55
N ALA A 372 -0.40 -13.55 -15.49
CA ALA A 372 0.12 -12.24 -15.13
C ALA A 372 0.02 -11.28 -16.32
N VAL A 373 -0.70 -10.17 -16.11
CA VAL A 373 -0.91 -9.13 -17.12
C VAL A 373 -0.66 -7.77 -16.47
N LEU A 374 0.36 -7.05 -16.95
CA LEU A 374 0.48 -5.62 -16.71
C LEU A 374 -0.14 -4.90 -17.91
N GLY A 375 -1.38 -4.45 -17.79
CA GLY A 375 -2.07 -3.94 -18.96
C GLY A 375 -3.53 -4.31 -19.11
N SER A 376 -4.12 -3.76 -20.15
CA SER A 376 -5.38 -4.24 -20.72
C SER A 376 -5.54 -3.69 -22.14
N THR A 377 -6.47 -4.25 -22.90
CA THR A 377 -6.85 -3.75 -24.22
C THR A 377 -7.60 -2.41 -24.19
N SER A 378 -8.03 -1.95 -23.00
CA SER A 378 -8.61 -0.61 -22.79
C SER A 378 -7.58 0.45 -22.36
N MET A 379 -6.31 0.07 -22.22
CA MET A 379 -5.25 0.95 -21.74
C MET A 379 -4.58 1.71 -22.88
N ASN A 380 -4.18 2.95 -22.66
CA ASN A 380 -3.52 3.77 -23.69
C ASN A 380 -2.00 3.86 -23.49
N LYS A 381 -1.50 3.71 -22.26
CA LYS A 381 -0.09 3.94 -21.99
C LYS A 381 0.43 3.13 -20.81
N ILE A 382 1.56 2.47 -21.03
CA ILE A 382 2.45 1.92 -20.00
C ILE A 382 3.79 2.60 -20.17
N ASN A 383 4.28 3.27 -19.12
CA ASN A 383 5.63 3.80 -19.07
C ASN A 383 6.29 3.29 -17.79
N VAL A 384 7.27 2.40 -17.91
CA VAL A 384 7.95 1.79 -16.78
C VAL A 384 9.43 2.15 -16.82
N ILE A 385 9.92 2.74 -15.73
CA ILE A 385 11.35 2.88 -15.44
C ILE A 385 11.63 2.03 -14.21
N ALA A 386 12.45 1.00 -14.38
CA ALA A 386 12.77 0.05 -13.33
C ALA A 386 14.25 -0.35 -13.35
N GLY A 387 14.78 -0.71 -12.18
CA GLY A 387 16.18 -1.03 -12.01
C GLY A 387 16.39 -2.09 -10.93
N SER A 388 17.63 -2.57 -10.83
CA SER A 388 18.07 -3.35 -9.68
C SER A 388 19.21 -2.66 -8.95
N LEU A 389 19.20 -2.76 -7.63
CA LEU A 389 20.30 -2.32 -6.77
C LEU A 389 21.10 -3.51 -6.22
N GLY A 390 20.77 -4.75 -6.61
CA GLY A 390 21.42 -5.94 -6.07
C GLY A 390 22.91 -5.99 -6.44
N ASN A 391 23.67 -6.84 -5.76
CA ASN A 391 25.14 -6.82 -5.83
C ASN A 391 25.79 -8.05 -6.50
N GLY A 392 25.01 -9.04 -6.96
CA GLY A 392 25.50 -10.36 -7.37
C GLY A 392 25.09 -10.77 -8.79
N SER A 393 24.33 -11.88 -8.87
CA SER A 393 23.76 -12.42 -10.10
C SER A 393 22.23 -12.41 -10.05
N ASN A 394 21.61 -12.25 -11.23
CA ASN A 394 20.15 -12.13 -11.41
C ASN A 394 19.60 -10.78 -10.91
N GLU A 395 20.29 -9.69 -11.21
CA GLU A 395 19.86 -8.33 -10.89
C GLU A 395 19.28 -7.66 -12.13
N SER A 396 17.95 -7.64 -12.22
CA SER A 396 17.26 -7.16 -13.42
C SER A 396 16.39 -5.92 -13.18
N GLY A 397 16.36 -5.00 -14.13
CA GLY A 397 15.42 -3.88 -14.08
C GLY A 397 13.98 -4.35 -14.25
N ILE A 398 13.71 -5.00 -15.38
CA ILE A 398 12.38 -5.51 -15.75
C ILE A 398 12.49 -6.99 -16.10
N VAL A 399 11.61 -7.81 -15.53
CA VAL A 399 11.46 -9.22 -15.87
C VAL A 399 10.02 -9.52 -16.26
N VAL A 400 9.84 -10.14 -17.42
CA VAL A 400 8.57 -10.74 -17.85
C VAL A 400 8.84 -12.20 -18.14
N ASP A 401 8.26 -13.10 -17.34
CA ASP A 401 8.59 -14.53 -17.36
C ASP A 401 7.34 -15.43 -17.26
N LEU A 402 7.51 -16.70 -17.61
CA LEU A 402 6.58 -17.81 -17.38
C LEU A 402 5.20 -17.58 -18.01
N GLY A 403 5.14 -16.93 -19.17
CA GLY A 403 3.89 -16.58 -19.84
C GLY A 403 3.33 -15.21 -19.47
N GLY A 404 4.06 -14.41 -18.68
CA GLY A 404 3.65 -13.05 -18.33
C GLY A 404 3.49 -12.15 -19.56
N SER A 405 2.61 -11.15 -19.45
CA SER A 405 2.31 -10.25 -20.56
C SER A 405 2.22 -8.77 -20.17
N ILE A 406 2.56 -7.91 -21.13
CA ILE A 406 2.39 -6.46 -21.04
C ILE A 406 1.52 -6.03 -22.22
N VAL A 407 0.39 -5.37 -21.94
CA VAL A 407 -0.69 -5.16 -22.93
C VAL A 407 -1.23 -3.73 -22.91
N VAL A 408 -1.33 -3.11 -24.08
CA VAL A 408 -2.09 -1.87 -24.29
C VAL A 408 -3.06 -2.00 -25.47
N GLY A 409 -4.08 -1.14 -25.46
CA GLY A 409 -5.12 -1.04 -26.49
C GLY A 409 -4.69 -0.33 -27.77
N ASN A 410 -5.68 -0.01 -28.60
CA ASN A 410 -5.48 0.71 -29.87
C ASN A 410 -4.87 2.09 -29.64
N GLY A 411 -3.83 2.40 -30.41
CA GLY A 411 -3.16 3.69 -30.27
C GLY A 411 -2.27 3.75 -29.02
N GLY A 412 -2.01 2.58 -28.42
CA GLY A 412 -1.31 2.47 -27.16
C GLY A 412 0.20 2.50 -27.30
N THR A 413 0.87 2.95 -26.23
CA THR A 413 2.33 2.90 -26.12
C THR A 413 2.75 2.06 -24.93
N ILE A 414 3.65 1.10 -25.17
CA ILE A 414 4.45 0.42 -24.14
C ILE A 414 5.86 1.02 -24.22
N ASN A 415 6.30 1.68 -23.15
CA ASN A 415 7.68 2.16 -23.00
C ASN A 415 8.30 1.52 -21.76
N LEU A 416 9.34 0.72 -21.95
CA LEU A 416 10.03 0.00 -20.88
C LEU A 416 11.50 0.43 -20.85
N VAL A 417 11.94 0.96 -19.72
CA VAL A 417 13.32 1.32 -19.44
C VAL A 417 13.80 0.50 -18.25
N GLY A 418 14.79 -0.35 -18.49
CA GLY A 418 15.32 -1.28 -17.50
C GLY A 418 16.82 -1.11 -17.28
N SER A 419 17.28 -1.13 -16.03
CA SER A 419 18.71 -1.18 -15.69
C SER A 419 19.05 -2.36 -14.78
N GLY A 420 20.01 -3.19 -15.18
CA GLY A 420 20.55 -4.27 -14.36
C GLY A 420 21.36 -3.73 -13.18
N GLY A 421 21.53 -4.56 -12.15
CA GLY A 421 22.36 -4.26 -10.98
C GLY A 421 23.74 -4.91 -11.06
N GLY A 422 24.28 -5.32 -9.92
CA GLY A 422 25.56 -6.02 -9.81
C GLY A 422 26.73 -5.10 -9.45
N LEU A 423 27.86 -5.73 -9.14
CA LEU A 423 29.11 -5.03 -8.82
C LEU A 423 30.19 -5.42 -9.82
N TYR A 424 30.91 -4.42 -10.34
CA TYR A 424 32.02 -4.62 -11.28
C TYR A 424 33.11 -5.55 -10.73
N SER A 425 33.33 -5.56 -9.41
CA SER A 425 34.34 -6.40 -8.74
C SER A 425 33.85 -7.80 -8.37
N SER A 426 32.62 -8.17 -8.71
CA SER A 426 32.02 -9.47 -8.38
C SER A 426 31.98 -10.40 -9.59
N SER A 427 31.86 -11.71 -9.36
CA SER A 427 31.61 -12.70 -10.42
C SER A 427 30.13 -12.76 -10.85
N GLY A 428 29.37 -11.69 -10.63
CA GLY A 428 27.97 -11.55 -10.99
C GLY A 428 27.72 -11.82 -12.47
N PHE A 429 26.57 -12.40 -12.79
CA PHE A 429 26.12 -12.73 -14.14
C PHE A 429 24.59 -12.66 -14.25
N GLN A 430 24.06 -12.61 -15.47
CA GLN A 430 22.62 -12.52 -15.75
C GLN A 430 21.98 -11.24 -15.20
N ASN A 431 22.72 -10.13 -15.32
CA ASN A 431 22.29 -8.82 -14.84
C ASN A 431 21.72 -8.03 -16.02
N TYR A 432 20.39 -7.98 -16.11
CA TYR A 432 19.70 -7.51 -17.30
C TYR A 432 19.04 -6.15 -17.09
N GLY A 433 19.06 -5.29 -18.11
CA GLY A 433 18.12 -4.17 -18.14
C GLY A 433 16.69 -4.68 -18.20
N ILE A 434 16.40 -5.46 -19.25
CA ILE A 434 15.10 -6.08 -19.52
C ILE A 434 15.32 -7.56 -19.87
N TYR A 435 14.66 -8.46 -19.14
CA TYR A 435 14.66 -9.90 -19.41
C TYR A 435 13.26 -10.38 -19.79
N LEU A 436 13.16 -11.04 -20.94
CA LEU A 436 11.90 -11.53 -21.53
C LEU A 436 12.01 -13.04 -21.79
N ASN A 437 11.22 -13.84 -21.08
CA ASN A 437 11.24 -15.29 -21.22
C ASN A 437 9.81 -15.85 -21.28
N GLN A 438 9.42 -16.42 -22.42
CA GLN A 438 8.03 -16.80 -22.65
C GLN A 438 7.09 -15.59 -22.47
N ALA A 439 7.57 -14.40 -22.85
CA ALA A 439 6.89 -13.15 -22.63
C ALA A 439 6.02 -12.78 -23.83
N THR A 440 4.91 -12.09 -23.55
CA THR A 440 4.08 -11.47 -24.59
C THR A 440 4.05 -9.96 -24.41
N LEU A 441 4.41 -9.22 -25.47
CA LEU A 441 4.18 -7.78 -25.55
C LEU A 441 3.11 -7.53 -26.60
N ALA A 442 2.00 -6.92 -26.22
CA ALA A 442 0.88 -6.68 -27.13
C ALA A 442 0.46 -5.21 -27.13
N SER A 443 0.35 -4.65 -28.33
CA SER A 443 -0.18 -3.31 -28.55
C SER A 443 -1.26 -3.36 -29.62
N GLY A 444 -2.42 -2.78 -29.31
CA GLY A 444 -3.55 -2.74 -30.22
C GLY A 444 -4.46 -3.96 -30.19
N THR A 445 -5.66 -3.73 -30.69
CA THR A 445 -6.79 -4.64 -30.90
C THR A 445 -7.39 -4.48 -32.30
N GLY A 446 -6.78 -3.67 -33.18
CA GLY A 446 -7.27 -3.30 -34.50
C GLY A 446 -7.13 -1.80 -34.79
N GLY A 447 -7.62 -1.35 -35.95
CA GLY A 447 -7.73 0.08 -36.28
C GLY A 447 -6.43 0.73 -36.78
N SER A 448 -6.50 2.02 -37.13
CA SER A 448 -5.43 2.76 -37.84
C SER A 448 -4.61 3.68 -36.95
N THR A 449 -4.84 3.69 -35.65
CA THR A 449 -4.06 4.47 -34.67
C THR A 449 -2.70 3.82 -34.44
N LEU A 450 -1.67 4.66 -34.30
CA LEU A 450 -0.28 4.24 -34.11
C LEU A 450 -0.06 3.49 -32.79
N ASN A 451 0.50 2.30 -32.86
CA ASN A 451 0.90 1.46 -31.75
C ASN A 451 2.42 1.40 -31.65
N THR A 452 2.98 1.56 -30.45
CA THR A 452 4.44 1.59 -30.27
C THR A 452 4.88 0.78 -29.05
N ILE A 453 5.89 -0.06 -29.24
CA ILE A 453 6.59 -0.76 -28.16
C ILE A 453 8.05 -0.32 -28.19
N ILE A 454 8.53 0.28 -27.10
CA ILE A 454 9.89 0.80 -26.98
C ILE A 454 10.57 0.11 -25.80
N LEU A 455 11.71 -0.51 -26.07
CA LEU A 455 12.53 -1.20 -25.09
C LEU A 455 13.89 -0.51 -25.01
N THR A 456 14.25 -0.02 -23.83
CA THR A 456 15.57 0.52 -23.52
C THR A 456 16.14 -0.25 -22.34
N GLY A 457 17.21 -1.00 -22.58
CA GLY A 457 17.83 -1.84 -21.56
C GLY A 457 19.31 -1.52 -21.37
N PHE A 458 19.73 -1.38 -20.11
CA PHE A 458 21.12 -1.27 -19.70
C PHE A 458 21.51 -2.49 -18.87
N GLY A 459 22.45 -3.29 -19.37
CA GLY A 459 22.98 -4.43 -18.65
C GLY A 459 23.67 -4.00 -17.36
N GLY A 460 23.66 -4.88 -16.38
CA GLY A 460 24.32 -4.65 -15.10
C GLY A 460 25.82 -4.93 -15.12
N GLU A 461 26.47 -4.86 -13.96
CA GLU A 461 27.90 -5.07 -13.82
C GLU A 461 28.24 -6.47 -13.30
N GLY A 462 29.39 -7.00 -13.72
CA GLY A 462 29.93 -8.28 -13.28
C GLY A 462 31.13 -8.72 -14.12
N THR A 463 32.07 -9.44 -13.51
CA THR A 463 33.20 -10.07 -14.23
C THR A 463 32.83 -11.40 -14.88
N GLY A 464 31.67 -11.97 -14.53
CA GLY A 464 31.19 -13.26 -15.03
C GLY A 464 30.08 -13.13 -16.07
N GLY A 465 30.04 -14.07 -17.01
CA GLY A 465 28.87 -14.37 -17.84
C GLY A 465 28.33 -13.21 -18.70
N VAL A 466 27.00 -13.16 -18.79
CA VAL A 466 26.23 -12.28 -19.68
C VAL A 466 25.46 -11.22 -18.91
N ASN A 467 25.69 -9.95 -19.21
CA ASN A 467 24.97 -8.82 -18.62
C ASN A 467 24.39 -7.94 -19.74
N HIS A 468 23.24 -8.34 -20.28
CA HIS A 468 22.66 -7.72 -21.47
C HIS A 468 21.76 -6.53 -21.14
N GLY A 469 21.67 -5.58 -22.07
CA GLY A 469 20.67 -4.53 -22.01
C GLY A 469 19.25 -5.09 -22.07
N VAL A 470 18.90 -5.70 -23.19
CA VAL A 470 17.66 -6.44 -23.39
C VAL A 470 18.00 -7.88 -23.77
N ALA A 471 17.40 -8.86 -23.12
CA ALA A 471 17.62 -10.27 -23.41
C ALA A 471 16.30 -11.03 -23.58
N THR A 472 16.27 -11.90 -24.58
CA THR A 472 15.20 -12.88 -24.80
C THR A 472 15.79 -14.29 -24.75
N ASN A 473 15.17 -15.22 -24.02
CA ASN A 473 15.72 -16.58 -23.85
C ASN A 473 14.94 -17.66 -24.62
N THR A 474 13.73 -18.04 -24.18
CA THR A 474 12.96 -19.12 -24.82
C THR A 474 12.11 -18.64 -25.99
N SER A 475 11.23 -17.67 -25.74
CA SER A 475 10.35 -17.07 -26.74
C SER A 475 9.94 -15.66 -26.34
N LEU A 476 9.75 -14.81 -27.35
CA LEU A 476 9.11 -13.51 -27.22
C LEU A 476 8.06 -13.38 -28.32
N ALA A 477 6.80 -13.25 -27.91
CA ALA A 477 5.70 -12.95 -28.82
C ALA A 477 5.43 -11.44 -28.80
N VAL A 478 5.54 -10.80 -29.96
CA VAL A 478 5.17 -9.39 -30.12
C VAL A 478 3.98 -9.27 -31.03
N THR A 479 2.86 -8.83 -30.45
CA THR A 479 1.60 -8.67 -31.15
C THR A 479 1.32 -7.20 -31.37
N MET A 480 1.35 -6.76 -32.63
CA MET A 480 0.92 -5.43 -33.03
C MET A 480 -0.31 -5.57 -33.92
N ASN A 481 -1.50 -5.39 -33.35
CA ASN A 481 -2.75 -5.64 -34.07
C ASN A 481 -3.27 -4.42 -34.84
N GLY A 482 -2.53 -3.32 -34.86
CA GLY A 482 -2.89 -2.15 -35.64
C GLY A 482 -2.72 -2.36 -37.14
N THR A 483 -3.39 -1.49 -37.90
CA THR A 483 -3.27 -1.37 -39.35
C THR A 483 -2.43 -0.17 -39.77
N ASN A 484 -1.91 0.59 -38.79
CA ASN A 484 -1.07 1.72 -39.07
C ASN A 484 0.28 1.23 -39.60
N SER A 485 0.72 1.78 -40.74
CA SER A 485 1.99 1.40 -41.36
C SER A 485 3.22 1.74 -40.53
N SER A 486 3.07 2.60 -39.52
CA SER A 486 4.13 3.04 -38.63
C SER A 486 4.10 2.35 -37.27
N ASP A 487 3.24 1.34 -37.06
CA ASP A 487 3.29 0.51 -35.86
C ASP A 487 4.70 -0.06 -35.69
N SER A 488 5.32 0.07 -34.51
CA SER A 488 6.74 -0.27 -34.32
C SER A 488 7.08 -0.97 -33.02
N LEU A 489 8.03 -1.90 -33.10
CA LEU A 489 8.83 -2.40 -32.00
C LEU A 489 10.22 -1.78 -32.13
N THR A 490 10.72 -1.13 -31.07
CA THR A 490 12.01 -0.44 -31.14
C THR A 490 12.88 -0.80 -29.95
N PHE A 491 14.11 -1.26 -30.24
CA PHE A 491 15.18 -1.40 -29.25
C PHE A 491 16.01 -0.11 -29.26
N LEU A 492 15.76 0.76 -28.29
CA LEU A 492 16.32 2.12 -28.27
C LEU A 492 17.46 2.20 -27.26
N ASN A 493 18.65 2.58 -27.73
CA ASN A 493 19.82 2.87 -26.90
C ASN A 493 20.22 1.73 -25.94
N CYS A 494 20.01 0.49 -26.33
CA CYS A 494 20.33 -0.65 -25.48
C CYS A 494 21.85 -0.86 -25.39
N SER A 495 22.36 -1.06 -24.17
CA SER A 495 23.78 -1.35 -23.90
C SER A 495 23.92 -2.61 -23.05
N GLY A 496 24.91 -3.44 -23.37
CA GLY A 496 25.40 -4.44 -22.41
C GLY A 496 26.11 -3.74 -21.25
N GLY A 497 26.29 -4.45 -20.14
CA GLY A 497 27.14 -4.01 -19.04
C GLY A 497 28.48 -4.73 -19.03
N GLY A 498 29.19 -4.76 -17.90
CA GLY A 498 30.47 -5.44 -17.76
C GLY A 498 30.41 -6.94 -18.05
N GLY A 499 31.54 -7.57 -18.37
CA GLY A 499 31.64 -9.02 -18.60
C GLY A 499 31.95 -9.42 -20.05
N GLY A 500 32.26 -10.70 -20.27
CA GLY A 500 32.84 -11.22 -21.51
C GLY A 500 31.88 -11.32 -22.72
N ASP A 501 30.58 -11.51 -22.49
CA ASP A 501 29.57 -11.77 -23.54
C ASP A 501 28.36 -10.82 -23.46
N SER A 502 28.55 -9.62 -22.94
CA SER A 502 27.49 -8.63 -22.77
C SER A 502 27.15 -7.91 -24.08
N CYS A 503 25.87 -7.67 -24.34
CA CYS A 503 25.43 -7.00 -25.56
C CYS A 503 24.18 -6.14 -25.30
N GLY A 504 23.95 -5.15 -26.17
CA GLY A 504 22.81 -4.24 -26.05
C GLY A 504 21.48 -4.97 -26.14
N ALA A 505 21.28 -5.75 -27.20
CA ALA A 505 20.10 -6.58 -27.38
C ALA A 505 20.52 -8.00 -27.77
N ASN A 506 20.19 -8.98 -26.92
CA ASN A 506 20.36 -10.41 -27.19
C ASN A 506 19.02 -11.04 -27.58
N LEU A 507 18.80 -11.26 -28.87
CA LEU A 507 17.61 -11.92 -29.40
C LEU A 507 17.85 -13.42 -29.63
N ALA A 508 18.25 -14.14 -28.58
CA ALA A 508 18.53 -15.58 -28.67
C ALA A 508 17.28 -16.46 -28.86
N ALA A 509 16.10 -15.91 -28.56
CA ALA A 509 14.81 -16.59 -28.71
C ALA A 509 14.20 -16.37 -30.09
N SER A 510 13.21 -17.20 -30.45
CA SER A 510 12.33 -16.87 -31.59
C SER A 510 11.54 -15.58 -31.27
N LEU A 511 11.80 -14.52 -32.03
CA LEU A 511 11.00 -13.31 -32.06
C LEU A 511 9.92 -13.45 -33.14
N SER A 512 8.65 -13.46 -32.73
CA SER A 512 7.53 -13.37 -33.66
C SER A 512 6.94 -11.97 -33.62
N LEU A 513 7.01 -11.27 -34.75
CA LEU A 513 6.36 -9.99 -34.95
C LEU A 513 5.21 -10.15 -35.94
N SER A 514 3.97 -10.07 -35.43
CA SER A 514 2.77 -10.28 -36.25
C SER A 514 2.61 -9.25 -37.37
N ARG A 515 2.92 -7.97 -37.11
CA ARG A 515 2.87 -6.82 -38.04
C ARG A 515 3.79 -5.72 -37.52
N GLY A 516 4.05 -4.70 -38.32
CA GLY A 516 4.76 -3.48 -37.94
C GLY A 516 6.24 -3.47 -38.36
N ILE A 517 6.94 -2.42 -37.94
CA ILE A 517 8.36 -2.16 -38.21
C ILE A 517 9.18 -2.60 -36.99
N LEU A 518 10.29 -3.32 -37.23
CA LEU A 518 11.33 -3.60 -36.24
C LEU A 518 12.48 -2.62 -36.43
#